data_AF-A0A7C4F784-F1
#
_entry.id   AF-A0A7C4F784-F1
#
_cell.length_a   1.000
_cell.length_b   1.000
_cell.length_c   1.000
_cell.angle_alpha   90.00
_cell.angle_beta   90.00
_cell.angle_gamma   90.00
#
_symmetry.space_group_name_H-M   'P 1'
#
loop_
_entity.id
_entity.type
_entity.pdbx_description
1 polymer ?
#
loop_
_entity_poly.entity_id
_entity_poly.type
_entity_poly.pdbx_seq_one_letter_code
_entity_poly.pdbx_strand_id
1 'polypeptide(L)'
;MTKMNIFKLDFSRNFKTLLIWSLVSAAIITLFMMLYPSMLNSDMLALMNAKINSLPPEFVKAFHMSAEDFTQLPNFFGYFIQFVFIAACIYGMILGANALSREQSEGTIEFLYSKPVRRGGIARAKLLSALLSYL
;
A
#
# COMPACT_ATOMS: atom_id res chain seq x y z
N MET A 1 -21.51 -29.57 -14.12
CA MET A 1 -20.26 -28.97 -13.58
C MET A 1 -20.30 -27.46 -13.80
N THR A 2 -20.52 -26.70 -12.75
CA THR A 2 -20.60 -25.23 -12.76
C THR A 2 -19.27 -24.67 -13.26
N LYS A 3 -19.29 -23.88 -14.34
CA LYS A 3 -18.13 -23.13 -14.85
C LYS A 3 -17.67 -22.15 -13.76
N MET A 4 -16.77 -22.58 -12.88
CA MET A 4 -16.11 -21.67 -11.95
C MET A 4 -15.08 -20.89 -12.75
N ASN A 5 -15.35 -19.59 -12.96
CA ASN A 5 -14.46 -18.70 -13.67
C ASN A 5 -13.22 -18.46 -12.79
N ILE A 6 -12.02 -18.83 -13.27
CA ILE A 6 -10.74 -18.74 -12.55
C ILE A 6 -10.57 -17.32 -11.96
N PHE A 7 -10.95 -16.31 -12.74
CA PHE A 7 -10.98 -14.92 -12.32
C PHE A 7 -11.82 -14.67 -11.06
N LYS A 8 -13.06 -15.19 -11.00
CA LYS A 8 -13.98 -14.92 -9.88
C LYS A 8 -13.49 -15.57 -8.58
N LEU A 9 -12.89 -16.76 -8.69
CA LEU A 9 -12.29 -17.44 -7.55
C LEU A 9 -11.12 -16.63 -6.98
N ASP A 10 -10.19 -16.23 -7.84
CA ASP A 10 -8.99 -15.49 -7.43
C ASP A 10 -9.35 -14.10 -6.91
N PHE A 11 -10.31 -13.43 -7.54
CA PHE A 11 -10.78 -12.13 -7.07
C PHE A 11 -11.43 -12.23 -5.68
N SER A 12 -12.27 -13.23 -5.44
CA SER A 12 -12.88 -13.44 -4.12
C SER A 12 -11.86 -13.76 -3.02
N ARG A 13 -10.78 -14.48 -3.36
CA ARG A 13 -9.66 -14.74 -2.45
C ARG A 13 -8.88 -13.46 -2.15
N ASN A 14 -8.56 -12.68 -3.18
CA ASN A 14 -7.82 -11.43 -3.04
C ASN A 14 -8.63 -10.37 -2.28
N PHE A 15 -9.96 -10.35 -2.44
CA PHE A 15 -10.85 -9.38 -1.79
C PHE A 15 -10.78 -9.42 -0.26
N LYS A 16 -10.66 -10.62 0.34
CA LYS A 16 -10.48 -10.74 1.80
C LYS A 16 -9.18 -10.08 2.26
N THR A 17 -8.12 -10.28 1.49
CA THR A 17 -6.80 -9.70 1.78
C THR A 17 -6.84 -8.19 1.57
N LEU A 18 -7.49 -7.71 0.50
CA LEU A 18 -7.74 -6.29 0.23
C LEU A 18 -8.38 -5.59 1.42
N LEU A 19 -9.46 -6.15 1.97
CA LEU A 19 -10.15 -5.56 3.12
C LEU A 19 -9.22 -5.38 4.33
N ILE A 20 -8.35 -6.36 4.59
CA ILE A 20 -7.38 -6.27 5.68
C ILE A 20 -6.39 -5.14 5.42
N TRP A 21 -5.80 -5.08 4.23
CA TRP A 21 -4.83 -4.04 3.87
C TRP A 21 -5.45 -2.63 3.83
N SER A 22 -6.69 -2.51 3.36
CA SER A 22 -7.45 -1.25 3.41
C SER A 22 -7.72 -0.82 4.85
N LEU A 23 -8.12 -1.74 5.73
CA LEU A 23 -8.39 -1.44 7.13
C LEU A 23 -7.13 -1.03 7.89
N VAL A 24 -6.01 -1.72 7.66
CA VAL A 24 -4.71 -1.36 8.23
C VAL A 24 -4.26 0.02 7.74
N SER A 25 -4.38 0.30 6.44
CA SER A 25 -4.01 1.60 5.87
C SER A 25 -4.90 2.72 6.44
N ALA A 26 -6.21 2.50 6.53
CA ALA A 26 -7.15 3.46 7.12
C ALA A 26 -6.86 3.70 8.61
N ALA A 27 -6.52 2.66 9.37
CA ALA A 27 -6.14 2.78 10.76
C ALA A 27 -4.87 3.63 10.93
N ILE A 28 -3.85 3.42 10.09
CA ILE A 28 -2.61 4.23 10.11
C ILE A 28 -2.92 5.69 9.79
N ILE A 29 -3.68 5.98 8.74
CA ILE A 29 -4.07 7.34 8.39
C ILE A 29 -4.82 8.01 9.55
N THR A 30 -5.77 7.28 10.15
CA THR A 30 -6.55 7.78 11.28
C THR A 30 -5.68 8.08 12.49
N LEU A 31 -4.74 7.20 12.82
CA LEU A 31 -3.78 7.38 13.91
C LEU A 31 -2.93 8.65 13.72
N PHE A 32 -2.39 8.85 12.51
CA PHE A 32 -1.60 10.06 12.22
C PHE A 32 -2.46 11.32 12.25
N MET A 33 -3.70 11.27 11.77
CA MET A 33 -4.64 12.39 11.88
C MET A 33 -5.00 12.72 13.33
N MET A 34 -5.12 11.71 14.21
CA MET A 34 -5.32 11.93 15.64
C MET A 34 -4.09 12.56 16.31
N LEU A 35 -2.90 12.36 15.76
CA LEU A 35 -1.66 12.96 16.25
C LEU A 35 -1.47 14.40 15.78
N TYR A 36 -2.15 14.84 14.72
CA TYR A 36 -2.01 16.18 14.14
C TYR A 36 -2.15 17.33 15.16
N PRO A 37 -3.10 17.33 16.11
CA PRO A 37 -3.19 18.38 17.12
C PRO A 37 -1.92 18.51 17.96
N SER A 38 -1.16 17.43 18.16
CA SER A 38 0.09 17.50 18.92
C SER A 38 1.19 18.24 18.15
N MET A 39 1.12 18.31 16.82
CA MET A 39 2.04 19.09 15.98
C MET A 39 1.80 20.59 16.12
N LEU A 40 0.63 21.02 16.58
CA LEU A 40 0.29 22.42 16.81
C LEU A 40 0.84 22.94 18.16
N ASN A 41 1.31 22.05 19.04
CA ASN A 41 1.87 22.43 20.33
C ASN A 41 3.23 23.12 20.16
N SER A 42 3.47 24.16 20.96
CA SER A 42 4.72 24.93 20.97
C SER A 42 5.96 24.06 21.20
N ASP A 43 5.84 23.03 22.03
CA ASP A 43 6.95 22.13 22.36
C ASP A 43 7.36 21.27 21.16
N MET A 44 6.39 20.80 20.38
CA MET A 44 6.68 20.06 19.14
C MET A 44 7.31 20.97 18.10
N LEU A 45 6.83 22.20 17.95
CA LEU A 45 7.44 23.18 17.05
C LEU A 45 8.89 23.52 17.46
N ALA A 46 9.18 23.66 18.75
CA ALA A 46 10.53 23.89 19.25
C ALA A 46 11.45 22.70 18.94
N LEU A 47 10.95 21.46 19.14
CA LEU A 47 11.68 20.24 18.79
C LEU A 47 11.96 20.14 17.29
N MET A 48 10.98 20.43 16.43
CA MET A 48 11.14 20.40 14.99
C MET A 48 12.11 21.48 14.49
N ASN A 49 12.02 22.70 15.02
CA ASN A 49 12.97 23.77 14.73
C ASN A 49 14.40 23.38 15.14
N ALA A 50 14.59 22.78 16.33
CA ALA A 50 15.90 22.31 16.75
C ALA A 50 16.47 21.23 15.80
N LYS A 51 15.63 20.35 15.25
CA LYS A 51 16.03 19.36 14.25
C LYS A 51 16.39 19.99 12.91
N ILE A 52 15.59 20.92 12.40
CA ILE A 52 15.89 21.62 11.14
C ILE A 52 17.17 22.44 11.27
N ASN A 53 17.38 23.13 12.40
CA ASN A 53 18.59 23.89 12.67
C ASN A 53 19.84 23.01 12.86
N SER A 54 19.68 21.71 13.11
CA SER A 54 20.80 20.76 13.14
C SER A 54 21.28 20.32 11.75
N LEU A 55 20.49 20.60 10.70
CA LEU A 55 20.90 20.35 9.32
C LEU A 55 21.80 21.49 8.81
N PRO A 56 22.72 21.23 7.87
CA PRO A 56 23.52 22.28 7.28
C PRO A 56 22.62 23.32 6.57
N PRO A 57 22.94 24.62 6.68
CA PRO A 57 22.08 25.70 6.20
C PRO A 57 21.85 25.67 4.68
N GLU A 58 22.78 25.06 3.93
CA GLU A 58 22.65 24.84 2.49
C GLU A 58 21.49 23.89 2.15
N PHE A 59 21.29 22.84 2.94
CA PHE A 59 20.18 21.90 2.76
C PHE A 59 18.84 22.56 3.09
N VAL A 60 18.77 23.28 4.22
CA VAL A 60 17.53 23.96 4.64
C VAL A 60 17.07 24.96 3.59
N LYS A 61 18.00 25.72 2.99
CA LYS A 61 17.70 26.65 1.89
C LYS A 61 17.33 25.93 0.59
N ALA A 62 18.04 24.88 0.21
CA ALA A 62 17.79 24.16 -1.04
C ALA A 62 16.41 23.46 -1.06
N PHE A 63 15.95 22.97 0.10
CA PHE A 63 14.68 22.26 0.24
C PHE A 63 13.55 23.14 0.80
N HIS A 64 13.78 24.44 1.03
CA HIS A 64 12.82 25.39 1.62
C HIS A 64 12.11 24.83 2.87
N MET A 65 12.86 24.20 3.78
CA MET A 65 12.27 23.53 4.94
C MET A 65 11.97 24.52 6.07
N SER A 66 10.73 24.58 6.54
CA SER A 66 10.36 25.29 7.77
C SER A 66 9.59 24.37 8.74
N ALA A 67 9.76 24.56 10.06
CA ALA A 67 8.99 23.80 11.05
C ALA A 67 7.49 24.18 11.00
N GLU A 68 7.20 25.40 10.58
CA GLU A 68 5.85 25.93 10.42
C GLU A 68 5.08 25.21 9.31
N ASP A 69 5.77 24.64 8.32
CA ASP A 69 5.12 23.85 7.26
C ASP A 69 4.32 22.67 7.83
N PHE A 70 4.77 22.04 8.91
CA PHE A 70 4.09 20.89 9.52
C PHE A 70 2.85 21.26 10.33
N THR A 71 2.64 22.56 10.58
CA THR A 71 1.38 23.07 11.17
C THR A 71 0.26 23.15 10.14
N GLN A 72 0.59 23.07 8.85
CA GLN A 72 -0.39 23.06 7.77
C GLN A 72 -0.83 21.61 7.51
N LEU A 73 -2.13 21.36 7.64
CA LEU A 73 -2.71 20.03 7.45
C LEU A 73 -2.32 19.36 6.11
N PRO A 74 -2.29 20.05 4.95
CA PRO A 74 -1.89 19.42 3.68
C PRO A 74 -0.43 18.96 3.67
N ASN A 75 0.47 19.74 4.28
CA ASN A 75 1.89 19.42 4.34
C ASN A 75 2.15 18.25 5.29
N PHE A 76 1.47 18.25 6.45
CA PHE A 76 1.53 17.13 7.39
C PHE A 76 0.98 15.84 6.76
N PHE A 77 -0.14 15.93 6.03
CA PHE A 77 -0.69 14.80 5.28
C PHE A 77 0.29 14.28 4.22
N GLY A 78 0.86 15.17 3.41
CA GLY A 78 1.88 14.83 2.41
C GLY A 78 3.09 14.12 3.01
N TYR A 79 3.49 14.49 4.24
CA TYR A 79 4.59 13.86 4.94
C TYR A 79 4.32 12.41 5.35
N PHE A 80 3.18 12.10 5.98
CA PHE A 80 2.96 10.74 6.48
C PHE A 80 2.37 9.80 5.42
N ILE A 81 1.65 10.32 4.42
CA ILE A 81 1.00 9.50 3.40
C ILE A 81 2.02 8.70 2.56
N GLN A 82 3.28 9.15 2.48
CA GLN A 82 4.37 8.40 1.84
C GLN A 82 4.59 7.01 2.46
N PHE A 83 4.39 6.87 3.78
CA PHE A 83 4.55 5.58 4.46
C PHE A 83 3.42 4.62 4.09
N VAL A 84 2.20 5.15 3.98
CA VAL A 84 1.04 4.40 3.49
C VAL A 84 1.23 4.01 2.02
N PHE A 85 1.80 4.90 1.21
CA PHE A 85 2.12 4.62 -0.19
C PHE A 85 3.11 3.46 -0.33
N ILE A 86 4.19 3.44 0.47
CA ILE A 86 5.14 2.32 0.50
C ILE A 86 4.43 1.01 0.89
N ALA A 87 3.56 1.05 1.91
CA ALA A 87 2.78 -0.12 2.31
C ALA A 87 1.86 -0.63 1.17
N ALA A 88 1.24 0.29 0.43
CA ALA A 88 0.43 -0.04 -0.74
C ALA A 88 1.30 -0.68 -1.85
N CYS A 89 2.50 -0.17 -2.13
CA CYS A 89 3.41 -0.79 -3.09
C CYS A 89 3.81 -2.22 -2.68
N ILE A 90 4.09 -2.45 -1.40
CA ILE A 90 4.38 -3.78 -0.85
C ILE A 90 3.19 -4.72 -1.09
N TYR A 91 1.98 -4.26 -0.80
CA TYR A 91 0.77 -5.03 -1.06
C TYR A 91 0.63 -5.40 -2.55
N GLY A 92 0.84 -4.44 -3.45
CA GLY A 92 0.80 -4.69 -4.90
C GLY A 92 1.83 -5.74 -5.35
N MET A 93 3.06 -5.70 -4.82
CA MET A 93 4.08 -6.70 -5.11
C MET A 93 3.69 -8.10 -4.62
N ILE A 94 3.17 -8.22 -3.40
CA ILE A 94 2.69 -9.50 -2.85
C ILE A 94 1.58 -10.07 -3.74
N LEU A 95 0.66 -9.22 -4.19
CA LEU A 95 -0.48 -9.63 -5.01
C LEU A 95 -0.04 -10.10 -6.40
N GLY A 96 0.92 -9.40 -7.02
CA GLY A 96 1.55 -9.81 -8.28
C GLY A 96 2.34 -11.12 -8.17
N ALA A 97 3.15 -11.28 -7.11
CA ALA A 97 3.92 -12.50 -6.89
C ALA A 97 3.01 -13.72 -6.70
N ASN A 98 2.00 -13.59 -5.83
CA ASN A 98 1.04 -14.65 -5.53
C ASN A 98 0.14 -15.00 -6.72
N ALA A 99 -0.03 -14.12 -7.70
CA ALA A 99 -0.85 -14.39 -8.87
C ALA A 99 -0.37 -15.64 -9.63
N LEU A 100 0.94 -15.90 -9.70
CA LEU A 100 1.51 -17.08 -10.38
C LEU A 100 2.08 -18.12 -9.43
N SER A 101 2.73 -17.73 -8.32
CA SER A 101 3.46 -18.67 -7.46
C SER A 101 2.53 -19.52 -6.57
N ARG A 102 1.35 -19.01 -6.20
CA ARG A 102 0.50 -19.63 -5.18
C ARG A 102 0.08 -21.05 -5.51
N GLU A 103 -0.31 -21.31 -6.76
CA GLU A 103 -0.74 -22.66 -7.18
C GLU A 103 0.44 -23.63 -7.33
N GLN A 104 1.65 -23.11 -7.55
CA GLN A 104 2.87 -23.92 -7.53
C GLN A 104 3.24 -24.32 -6.10
N SER A 105 3.13 -23.39 -5.15
CA SER A 105 3.39 -23.67 -3.73
C SER A 105 2.34 -24.57 -3.08
N GLU A 106 1.07 -24.47 -3.49
CA GLU A 106 -0.03 -25.28 -2.95
C GLU A 106 -0.13 -26.68 -3.63
N GLY A 107 0.67 -26.95 -4.66
CA GLY A 107 0.64 -28.23 -5.40
C GLY A 107 -0.62 -28.43 -6.26
N THR A 108 -1.44 -27.39 -6.45
CA THR A 108 -2.72 -27.45 -7.17
C THR A 108 -2.59 -27.16 -8.67
N ILE A 109 -1.38 -26.86 -9.16
CA ILE A 109 -1.14 -26.49 -10.55
C ILE A 109 -1.47 -27.62 -11.55
N GLU A 110 -1.26 -28.88 -11.16
CA GLU A 110 -1.58 -30.05 -12.00
C GLU A 110 -3.09 -30.17 -12.25
N PHE A 111 -3.90 -29.92 -11.21
CA PHE A 111 -5.36 -29.86 -11.34
C PHE A 111 -5.82 -28.70 -12.23
N LEU A 112 -5.13 -27.56 -12.15
CA LEU A 112 -5.46 -26.40 -12.98
C LEU A 112 -5.14 -26.67 -14.47
N TYR A 113 -4.06 -27.40 -14.74
CA TYR A 113 -3.62 -27.75 -16.09
C TYR A 113 -4.35 -28.96 -16.70
N SER A 114 -4.99 -29.81 -15.90
CA SER A 114 -5.84 -30.89 -16.42
C SER A 114 -7.17 -30.38 -17.00
N LYS A 115 -7.56 -29.13 -16.69
CA LYS A 115 -8.73 -28.50 -17.30
C LYS A 115 -8.45 -28.12 -18.76
N PRO A 116 -9.47 -28.20 -19.65
CA PRO A 116 -9.33 -27.85 -21.07
C PRO A 116 -9.28 -26.32 -21.27
N VAL A 117 -8.27 -25.66 -20.69
CA VAL A 117 -8.07 -24.20 -20.72
C VAL A 117 -6.64 -23.90 -21.16
N ARG A 118 -6.45 -22.94 -22.07
CA ARG A 118 -5.14 -22.55 -22.58
C ARG A 118 -4.29 -21.91 -21.47
N ARG A 119 -3.03 -22.33 -21.30
CA ARG A 119 -2.11 -21.84 -20.24
C ARG A 119 -1.99 -20.31 -20.19
N GLY A 120 -1.86 -19.66 -21.35
CA GLY A 120 -1.82 -18.19 -21.43
C GLY A 120 -3.12 -17.50 -21.00
N GLY A 121 -4.28 -18.16 -21.15
CA GLY A 121 -5.57 -17.65 -20.66
C GLY A 121 -5.65 -17.66 -19.14
N ILE A 122 -5.09 -18.70 -18.49
CA ILE A 122 -5.02 -18.81 -17.03
C ILE A 122 -4.14 -17.68 -16.46
N ALA A 123 -2.94 -17.49 -17.03
CA ALA A 123 -2.03 -16.43 -16.59
C ALA A 123 -2.65 -15.02 -16.73
N ARG A 124 -3.30 -14.73 -17.86
CA ARG A 124 -3.99 -13.45 -18.08
C ARG A 124 -5.14 -13.23 -17.10
N ALA A 125 -5.96 -14.26 -16.84
CA ALA A 125 -7.05 -14.17 -15.89
C ALA A 125 -6.56 -13.89 -14.45
N LYS A 126 -5.45 -14.54 -14.05
CA LYS A 126 -4.80 -14.35 -12.75
C LYS A 126 -4.22 -12.95 -12.59
N LEU A 127 -3.47 -12.48 -13.59
CA LEU A 127 -2.89 -11.13 -13.60
C LEU A 127 -3.98 -10.05 -13.61
N LEU A 128 -5.04 -10.24 -14.40
CA LEU A 128 -6.16 -9.29 -14.43
C LEU A 128 -6.92 -9.27 -13.10
N SER A 129 -7.11 -10.43 -12.46
CA SER A 129 -7.69 -10.50 -11.12
C SER A 129 -6.80 -9.81 -10.09
N ALA A 130 -5.48 -9.89 -10.23
CA ALA A 130 -4.55 -9.22 -9.34
C ALA A 130 -4.63 -7.70 -9.52
N LEU A 131 -4.55 -7.22 -10.77
CA LEU A 131 -4.65 -5.80 -11.09
C LEU A 131 -5.97 -5.18 -10.61
N LEU A 132 -7.10 -5.84 -10.83
CA LEU A 132 -8.41 -5.35 -10.39
C LEU A 132 -8.64 -5.45 -8.88
N SER A 133 -7.83 -6.22 -8.15
CA SER A 133 -7.84 -6.21 -6.69
C SER A 133 -6.92 -5.14 -6.11
N TYR A 134 -6.00 -4.58 -6.90
CA TYR A 134 -5.11 -3.53 -6.45
C TYR A 134 -5.68 -2.12 -6.75
N LEU A 135 -6.35 -1.97 -7.91
CA LEU A 135 -7.12 -0.79 -8.30
C LEU A 135 -8.40 -0.63 -7.46
#